data_AF-A0A1F5RQ87-F1
#
_entry.id   AF-A0A1F5RQ87-F1
#
_cell.length_a   1.000
_cell.length_b   1.000
_cell.length_c   1.000
_cell.angle_alpha   90.00
_cell.angle_beta   90.00
_cell.angle_gamma   90.00
#
_symmetry.space_group_name_H-M   'P 1'
#
loop_
_entity.id
_entity.type
_entity.pdbx_description
1 polymer ?
#
loop_
_entity_poly.entity_id
_entity_poly.type
_entity_poly.pdbx_seq_one_letter_code
_entity_poly.pdbx_strand_id
1 'polypeptide(L)'
;MALPLLLAGLLPLRSAIEQRWCWSGAWVLPVGDLYALGEPGPDGAPGFQMPRGVVRGAGGAIEHQGADLSNGRSGDAVRAAADGLVVRAARSGWHGGYGRHVVIAHRLAGGPIVYSAYAHLAPGSVRVRAGQMVRAGETIARVGRSGRASAEHLHFEVRQATDPDERWERSPVVDPIAFVVARLPAQRADTTWARPYLVWAECAALLGSEVRGDAPLERATWWTMLAHAARHGLERVPNDPIALRQALIAAHLLPADAERDPAAAVSWKELARDLARAREAGLRGISLPVPIARHRAECSRELGTRTPASHLKRLGRRDGPPPSAADACLAIADLGVPQAAAPTLRASAPAGS
;
A
#
# COMPACT_ATOMS: atom_id res chain seq x y z
N MET A 1 29.61 -5.77 -13.29
CA MET A 1 28.41 -5.55 -12.46
C MET A 1 27.29 -5.10 -13.38
N ALA A 2 26.10 -5.70 -13.29
CA ALA A 2 24.93 -5.24 -14.05
C ALA A 2 24.56 -3.81 -13.62
N LEU A 3 24.13 -2.97 -14.56
CA LEU A 3 23.56 -1.66 -14.25
C LEU A 3 22.30 -1.84 -13.40
N PRO A 4 22.00 -0.94 -12.46
CA PRO A 4 20.79 -1.05 -11.65
C PRO A 4 19.54 -0.88 -12.53
N LEU A 5 18.52 -1.69 -12.27
CA LEU A 5 17.18 -1.56 -12.85
C LEU A 5 16.70 -0.10 -12.70
N LEU A 6 16.20 0.50 -13.78
CA LEU A 6 15.72 1.88 -13.80
C LEU A 6 14.20 1.86 -13.86
N LEU A 7 13.54 2.00 -12.72
CA LEU A 7 12.08 2.03 -12.71
C LEU A 7 11.56 3.22 -13.50
N ALA A 8 10.68 2.92 -14.47
CA ALA A 8 10.16 3.87 -15.43
C ALA A 8 11.26 4.56 -16.28
N GLY A 9 12.44 3.94 -16.43
CA GLY A 9 13.62 4.54 -17.05
C GLY A 9 14.14 5.81 -16.35
N LEU A 10 13.72 6.06 -15.10
CA LEU A 10 13.96 7.32 -14.39
C LEU A 10 14.60 7.13 -13.02
N LEU A 11 14.14 6.15 -12.24
CA LEU A 11 14.55 5.98 -10.86
C LEU A 11 15.42 4.73 -10.69
N PRO A 12 16.71 4.86 -10.34
CA PRO A 12 17.55 3.71 -10.04
C PRO A 12 17.05 2.93 -8.83
N LEU A 13 16.61 1.70 -9.03
CA LEU A 13 16.19 0.78 -7.97
C LEU A 13 17.42 0.17 -7.32
N ARG A 14 17.99 0.92 -6.37
CA ARG A 14 19.01 0.39 -5.46
C ARG A 14 18.36 -0.55 -4.45
N SER A 15 19.11 -1.51 -3.93
CA SER A 15 18.61 -2.48 -2.95
C SER A 15 17.89 -1.81 -1.77
N ALA A 16 18.37 -0.68 -1.25
CA ALA A 16 17.71 0.02 -0.16
C ALA A 16 16.29 0.56 -0.49
N ILE A 17 16.01 0.88 -1.77
CA ILE A 17 14.67 1.30 -2.22
C ILE A 17 13.81 0.07 -2.49
N GLU A 18 14.37 -0.92 -3.19
CA GLU A 18 13.70 -2.18 -3.52
C GLU A 18 13.19 -2.90 -2.27
N GLN A 19 14.03 -3.00 -1.24
CA GLN A 19 13.71 -3.60 0.07
C GLN A 19 12.57 -2.89 0.82
N ARG A 20 12.25 -1.65 0.42
CA ARG A 20 11.19 -0.84 1.02
C ARG A 20 9.97 -0.70 0.12
N TRP A 21 10.03 -1.15 -1.13
CA TRP A 21 8.96 -0.96 -2.09
C TRP A 21 7.81 -1.93 -1.79
N CYS A 22 6.71 -1.38 -1.30
CA CYS A 22 5.53 -2.14 -0.90
C CYS A 22 4.76 -2.70 -2.10
N TRP A 23 4.01 -3.77 -1.82
CA TRP A 23 2.96 -4.26 -2.72
C TRP A 23 1.77 -3.30 -2.73
N SER A 24 1.10 -3.25 -3.88
CA SER A 24 -0.12 -2.50 -4.11
C SER A 24 -1.28 -3.50 -4.23
N GLY A 25 -2.21 -3.44 -3.29
CA GLY A 25 -3.43 -4.24 -3.31
C GLY A 25 -4.59 -3.44 -3.88
N ALA A 26 -5.56 -3.11 -3.03
CA ALA A 26 -6.71 -2.29 -3.39
C ALA A 26 -6.33 -0.84 -3.74
N TRP A 27 -7.16 -0.21 -4.58
CA TRP A 27 -6.98 1.14 -5.14
C TRP A 27 -8.15 2.03 -4.75
N VAL A 28 -7.93 3.33 -4.60
CA VAL A 28 -8.95 4.34 -4.31
C VAL A 28 -8.97 5.41 -5.40
N LEU A 29 -10.09 6.12 -5.51
CA LEU A 29 -10.16 7.26 -6.40
C LEU A 29 -9.22 8.38 -5.93
N PRO A 30 -8.55 9.08 -6.87
CA PRO A 30 -7.50 10.04 -6.53
C PRO A 30 -8.04 11.41 -6.11
N VAL A 31 -9.34 11.67 -6.25
CA VAL A 31 -10.05 12.92 -5.94
C VAL A 31 -11.47 12.60 -5.51
N GLY A 32 -12.11 13.53 -4.79
CA GLY A 32 -13.48 13.35 -4.30
C GLY A 32 -13.60 12.29 -3.21
N ASP A 33 -14.72 11.57 -3.20
CA ASP A 33 -14.90 10.39 -2.37
C ASP A 33 -13.95 9.26 -2.83
N LEU A 34 -13.48 8.44 -1.89
CA LEU A 34 -12.48 7.40 -2.17
C LEU A 34 -13.04 6.24 -2.99
N TYR A 35 -14.36 6.07 -3.02
CA TYR A 35 -15.03 4.87 -3.53
C TYR A 35 -16.05 5.17 -4.63
N ALA A 36 -16.50 6.42 -4.78
CA ALA A 36 -17.43 6.81 -5.82
C ALA A 36 -17.10 8.17 -6.44
N LEU A 37 -17.26 8.25 -7.76
CA LEU A 37 -17.31 9.54 -8.47
C LEU A 37 -18.70 10.15 -8.30
N GLY A 38 -18.78 11.48 -8.34
CA GLY A 38 -20.03 12.24 -8.29
C GLY A 38 -20.60 12.47 -6.88
N GLU A 39 -20.13 11.75 -5.87
CA GLU A 39 -20.55 12.00 -4.48
C GLU A 39 -20.03 13.36 -3.98
N PRO A 40 -20.87 14.16 -3.30
CA PRO A 40 -20.44 15.41 -2.72
C PRO A 40 -19.33 15.23 -1.69
N GLY A 41 -18.40 16.17 -1.65
CA GLY A 41 -17.39 16.22 -0.60
C GLY A 41 -18.00 16.52 0.78
N PRO A 42 -17.30 16.20 1.88
CA PRO A 42 -17.79 16.40 3.25
C PRO A 42 -18.13 17.86 3.58
N ASP A 43 -17.53 18.82 2.87
CA ASP A 43 -17.81 20.25 3.02
C ASP A 43 -18.92 20.75 2.07
N GLY A 44 -19.73 19.85 1.49
CA GLY A 44 -20.74 20.17 0.48
C GLY A 44 -20.16 20.51 -0.90
N ALA A 45 -18.87 20.23 -1.13
CA ALA A 45 -18.24 20.41 -2.44
C ALA A 45 -18.93 19.54 -3.50
N PRO A 46 -19.12 20.00 -4.74
CA PRO A 46 -19.63 19.15 -5.81
C PRO A 46 -18.74 17.92 -5.99
N GLY A 47 -19.37 16.78 -6.26
CA GLY A 47 -18.64 15.55 -6.57
C GLY A 47 -17.88 15.65 -7.89
N PHE A 48 -16.76 14.93 -7.96
CA PHE A 48 -15.95 14.87 -9.17
C PHE A 48 -16.66 14.07 -10.25
N GLN A 49 -16.75 14.65 -11.44
CA GLN A 49 -17.25 14.01 -12.66
C GLN A 49 -16.08 13.68 -13.58
N MET A 50 -16.32 12.79 -14.55
CA MET A 50 -15.37 12.47 -15.62
C MET A 50 -15.86 13.08 -16.95
N PRO A 51 -15.63 14.38 -17.21
CA PRO A 51 -16.01 15.02 -18.48
C PRO A 51 -15.31 14.41 -19.70
N ARG A 52 -14.16 13.76 -19.51
CA ARG A 52 -13.39 13.16 -20.61
C ARG A 52 -12.67 11.91 -20.14
N GLY A 53 -12.90 10.78 -20.82
CA GLY A 53 -12.15 9.53 -20.62
C GLY A 53 -11.01 9.35 -21.63
N VAL A 54 -10.48 8.12 -21.73
CA VAL A 54 -9.47 7.78 -22.74
C VAL A 54 -10.10 7.88 -24.14
N VAL A 55 -9.46 8.62 -25.04
CA VAL A 55 -9.95 8.81 -26.43
C VAL A 55 -8.94 8.20 -27.39
N ARG A 56 -9.43 7.31 -28.26
CA ARG A 56 -8.67 6.69 -29.35
C ARG A 56 -9.14 7.28 -30.69
N GLY A 57 -8.21 7.83 -31.44
CA GLY A 57 -8.44 8.40 -32.76
C GLY A 57 -8.57 7.34 -33.86
N ALA A 58 -9.03 7.77 -35.04
CA ALA A 58 -9.09 6.93 -36.23
C ALA A 58 -7.67 6.49 -36.63
N GLY A 59 -7.39 5.18 -36.58
CA GLY A 59 -6.05 4.62 -36.78
C GLY A 59 -5.36 4.11 -35.52
N GLY A 60 -6.02 4.16 -34.35
CA GLY A 60 -5.54 3.53 -33.12
C GLY A 60 -4.61 4.37 -32.25
N ALA A 61 -4.26 5.59 -32.70
CA ALA A 61 -3.52 6.55 -31.89
C ALA A 61 -4.36 7.04 -30.69
N ILE A 62 -3.74 7.19 -29.51
CA ILE A 62 -4.44 7.69 -28.32
C ILE A 62 -4.39 9.22 -28.32
N GLU A 63 -5.54 9.86 -28.55
CA GLU A 63 -5.71 11.32 -28.55
C GLU A 63 -5.84 11.90 -27.13
N HIS A 64 -6.30 11.08 -26.18
CA HIS A 64 -6.36 11.42 -24.76
C HIS A 64 -5.98 10.20 -23.91
N GLN A 65 -4.86 10.31 -23.18
CA GLN A 65 -4.17 9.18 -22.54
C GLN A 65 -4.61 8.90 -21.10
N GLY A 66 -5.71 9.52 -20.66
CA GLY A 66 -6.23 9.38 -19.31
C GLY A 66 -7.68 9.80 -19.18
N ALA A 67 -8.11 10.00 -17.94
CA ALA A 67 -9.38 10.58 -17.58
C ALA A 67 -9.16 11.97 -16.97
N ASP A 68 -9.94 12.95 -17.43
CA ASP A 68 -10.02 14.27 -16.81
C ASP A 68 -11.11 14.20 -15.75
N LEU A 69 -10.75 14.45 -14.49
CA LEU A 69 -11.63 14.44 -13.34
C LEU A 69 -11.80 15.87 -12.81
N SER A 70 -13.04 16.36 -12.79
CA SER A 70 -13.34 17.75 -12.40
C SER A 70 -14.63 17.86 -11.60
N ASN A 71 -14.62 18.74 -10.61
CA ASN A 71 -15.80 19.27 -9.95
C ASN A 71 -15.94 20.79 -10.17
N GLY A 72 -15.19 21.34 -11.15
CA GLY A 72 -15.14 22.77 -11.45
C GLY A 72 -14.29 23.61 -10.48
N ARG A 73 -13.50 23.01 -9.59
CA ARG A 73 -12.70 23.73 -8.58
C ARG A 73 -11.23 23.31 -8.59
N SER A 74 -10.36 24.24 -8.18
CA SER A 74 -8.95 23.98 -7.88
C SER A 74 -8.73 23.94 -6.36
N GLY A 75 -7.65 23.29 -5.94
CA GLY A 75 -7.23 23.24 -4.54
C GLY A 75 -7.68 21.97 -3.80
N ASP A 76 -8.61 21.21 -4.36
CA ASP A 76 -9.03 19.91 -3.82
C ASP A 76 -7.86 18.93 -3.74
N ALA A 77 -7.88 18.07 -2.74
CA ALA A 77 -6.80 17.12 -2.50
C ALA A 77 -6.69 16.11 -3.64
N VAL A 78 -5.48 15.94 -4.16
CA VAL A 78 -5.12 14.81 -5.04
C VAL A 78 -4.39 13.78 -4.20
N ARG A 79 -4.85 12.54 -4.27
CA ARG A 79 -4.36 11.42 -3.47
C ARG A 79 -3.69 10.36 -4.33
N ALA A 80 -2.71 9.67 -3.78
CA ALA A 80 -2.18 8.46 -4.39
C ALA A 80 -3.30 7.41 -4.45
N ALA A 81 -3.48 6.82 -5.63
CA ALA A 81 -4.58 5.89 -5.89
C ALA A 81 -4.32 4.52 -5.26
N ALA A 82 -3.05 4.15 -5.07
CA ALA A 82 -2.68 2.96 -4.33
C ALA A 82 -1.29 3.13 -3.68
N ASP A 83 -0.92 2.16 -2.85
CA ASP A 83 0.43 2.04 -2.29
C ASP A 83 1.46 1.97 -3.42
N GLY A 84 2.57 2.71 -3.29
CA GLY A 84 3.58 2.73 -4.36
C GLY A 84 4.80 3.59 -4.11
N LEU A 85 5.65 3.65 -5.13
CA LEU A 85 6.91 4.39 -5.16
C LEU A 85 6.78 5.55 -6.14
N VAL A 86 6.94 6.78 -5.64
CA VAL A 86 7.01 7.97 -6.50
C VAL A 86 8.27 7.87 -7.37
N VAL A 87 8.09 7.72 -8.67
CA VAL A 87 9.20 7.68 -9.64
C VAL A 87 9.48 9.06 -10.23
N ARG A 88 8.49 9.96 -10.20
CA ARG A 88 8.63 11.34 -10.67
C ARG A 88 7.75 12.29 -9.89
N ALA A 89 8.30 13.46 -9.58
CA ALA A 89 7.56 14.63 -9.10
C ALA A 89 8.12 15.85 -9.82
N ALA A 90 7.43 16.31 -10.86
CA ALA A 90 7.97 17.30 -11.80
C ALA A 90 7.24 18.63 -11.68
N ARG A 91 8.01 19.72 -11.79
CA ARG A 91 7.52 21.10 -11.75
C ARG A 91 7.07 21.62 -13.13
N SER A 92 7.40 20.90 -14.19
CA SER A 92 7.04 21.17 -15.58
C SER A 92 6.66 19.86 -16.29
N GLY A 93 5.78 19.97 -17.29
CA GLY A 93 5.26 18.83 -18.03
C GLY A 93 6.21 18.39 -19.14
N TRP A 94 6.07 17.15 -19.60
CA TRP A 94 6.69 16.71 -20.85
C TRP A 94 6.15 17.56 -22.01
N HIS A 95 7.03 18.25 -22.74
CA HIS A 95 6.68 19.30 -23.72
C HIS A 95 5.66 20.33 -23.20
N GLY A 96 5.60 20.57 -21.88
CA GLY A 96 4.63 21.48 -21.26
C GLY A 96 3.20 20.94 -21.10
N GLY A 97 2.85 19.80 -21.70
CA GLY A 97 1.49 19.26 -21.72
C GLY A 97 0.92 18.96 -20.34
N TYR A 98 1.58 18.11 -19.56
CA TYR A 98 1.11 17.64 -18.24
C TYR A 98 1.16 18.72 -17.15
N GLY A 99 1.89 19.81 -17.39
CA GLY A 99 2.21 20.76 -16.33
C GLY A 99 2.92 20.07 -15.15
N ARG A 100 2.59 20.49 -13.94
CA ARG A 100 3.10 19.86 -12.72
C ARG A 100 2.44 18.51 -12.56
N HIS A 101 3.25 17.48 -12.32
CA HIS A 101 2.74 16.13 -12.25
C HIS A 101 3.55 15.24 -11.31
N VAL A 102 2.88 14.20 -10.85
CA VAL A 102 3.47 13.09 -10.08
C VAL A 102 3.25 11.80 -10.85
N VAL A 103 4.22 10.90 -10.83
CA VAL A 103 4.08 9.54 -11.35
C VAL A 103 4.48 8.57 -10.25
N ILE A 104 3.61 7.60 -9.98
CA ILE A 104 3.80 6.56 -8.96
C ILE A 104 3.85 5.21 -9.67
N ALA A 105 4.82 4.38 -9.28
CA ALA A 105 4.93 3.00 -9.68
C ALA A 105 4.36 2.08 -8.60
N HIS A 106 3.53 1.14 -9.01
CA HIS A 106 2.78 0.22 -8.17
C HIS A 106 3.18 -1.21 -8.51
N ARG A 107 3.53 -1.97 -7.48
CA ARG A 107 3.93 -3.36 -7.61
C ARG A 107 2.73 -4.25 -7.27
N LEU A 108 2.06 -4.78 -8.29
CA LEU A 108 0.93 -5.68 -8.08
C LEU A 108 1.42 -7.08 -7.68
N ALA A 109 0.69 -7.73 -6.78
CA ALA A 109 0.92 -9.12 -6.42
C ALA A 109 0.75 -10.02 -7.66
N GLY A 110 1.84 -10.59 -8.17
CA GLY A 110 1.78 -11.52 -9.29
C GLY A 110 1.42 -10.91 -10.66
N GLY A 111 1.43 -9.58 -10.79
CA GLY A 111 1.11 -8.84 -12.02
C GLY A 111 2.23 -7.90 -12.47
N PRO A 112 2.04 -7.18 -13.59
CA PRO A 112 3.01 -6.21 -14.06
C PRO A 112 3.12 -5.01 -13.12
N ILE A 113 4.21 -4.26 -13.26
CA ILE A 113 4.30 -2.92 -12.67
C ILE A 113 3.26 -2.02 -13.34
N VAL A 114 2.53 -1.27 -12.53
CA VAL A 114 1.53 -0.31 -13.00
C VAL A 114 2.00 1.10 -12.64
N TYR A 115 1.88 2.03 -13.58
CA TYR A 115 2.15 3.43 -13.34
C TYR A 115 0.84 4.20 -13.26
N SER A 116 0.72 5.08 -12.26
CA SER A 116 -0.32 6.09 -12.22
C SER A 116 0.29 7.48 -12.39
N ALA A 117 -0.33 8.32 -13.22
CA ALA A 117 0.12 9.69 -13.46
C ALA A 117 -0.95 10.70 -13.05
N TYR A 118 -0.53 11.75 -12.38
CA TYR A 118 -1.38 12.80 -11.82
C TYR A 118 -0.91 14.14 -12.36
N ALA A 119 -1.66 14.74 -13.28
CA ALA A 119 -1.23 15.92 -14.03
C ALA A 119 -2.08 17.16 -13.74
N HIS A 120 -1.66 18.28 -14.30
CA HIS A 120 -2.25 19.61 -14.13
C HIS A 120 -2.27 20.13 -12.68
N LEU A 121 -1.42 19.58 -11.82
CA LEU A 121 -1.40 19.88 -10.38
C LEU A 121 -1.17 21.36 -10.09
N ALA A 122 -1.74 21.84 -8.98
CA ALA A 122 -1.63 23.24 -8.58
C ALA A 122 -0.17 23.64 -8.24
N PRO A 123 0.27 24.86 -8.61
CA PRO A 123 1.58 25.37 -8.22
C PRO A 123 1.83 25.31 -6.71
N GLY A 124 3.02 24.86 -6.29
CA GLY A 124 3.39 24.77 -4.87
C GLY A 124 2.66 23.68 -4.07
N SER A 125 1.79 22.89 -4.69
CA SER A 125 0.97 21.90 -3.96
C SER A 125 1.58 20.52 -3.83
N VAL A 126 2.55 20.14 -4.69
CA VAL A 126 3.17 18.81 -4.68
C VAL A 126 3.93 18.59 -3.38
N ARG A 127 3.56 17.54 -2.63
CA ARG A 127 4.07 17.21 -1.29
C ARG A 127 5.05 16.05 -1.27
N VAL A 128 5.33 15.47 -2.43
CA VAL A 128 6.12 14.25 -2.57
C VAL A 128 7.32 14.46 -3.51
N ARG A 129 8.28 13.53 -3.45
CA ARG A 129 9.49 13.54 -4.29
C ARG A 129 9.82 12.15 -4.81
N ALA A 130 10.58 12.06 -5.90
CA ALA A 130 11.06 10.78 -6.41
C ALA A 130 11.82 9.99 -5.32
N GLY A 131 11.58 8.68 -5.26
CA GLY A 131 12.09 7.79 -4.21
C GLY A 131 11.22 7.71 -2.94
N GLN A 132 10.15 8.49 -2.84
CA GLN A 132 9.24 8.46 -1.68
C GLN A 132 8.18 7.36 -1.81
N MET A 133 7.93 6.63 -0.72
CA MET A 133 6.80 5.69 -0.58
C MET A 133 5.55 6.48 -0.24
N VAL A 134 4.46 6.15 -0.90
CA VAL A 134 3.14 6.73 -0.65
C VAL A 134 2.11 5.64 -0.48
N ARG A 135 1.02 5.99 0.19
CA ARG A 135 -0.09 5.06 0.47
C ARG A 135 -1.34 5.40 -0.32
N ALA A 136 -2.18 4.39 -0.54
CA ALA A 136 -3.55 4.62 -1.00
C ALA A 136 -4.24 5.69 -0.13
N GLY A 137 -4.77 6.72 -0.77
CA GLY A 137 -5.46 7.84 -0.11
C GLY A 137 -4.56 8.93 0.47
N GLU A 138 -3.22 8.77 0.47
CA GLU A 138 -2.28 9.80 0.92
C GLU A 138 -2.33 11.02 0.00
N THR A 139 -2.50 12.22 0.56
CA THR A 139 -2.51 13.46 -0.23
C THR A 139 -1.12 13.76 -0.78
N ILE A 140 -0.97 13.71 -2.09
CA ILE A 140 0.29 13.96 -2.81
C ILE A 140 0.37 15.36 -3.41
N ALA A 141 -0.77 15.98 -3.70
CA ALA A 141 -0.84 17.31 -4.32
C ALA A 141 -2.26 17.91 -4.20
N ARG A 142 -2.52 18.98 -4.95
CA ARG A 142 -3.88 19.55 -5.12
C ARG A 142 -4.23 19.73 -6.60
N VAL A 143 -5.53 19.65 -6.90
CA VAL A 143 -6.09 19.88 -8.24
C VAL A 143 -5.75 21.29 -8.71
N GLY A 144 -5.35 21.43 -9.96
CA GLY A 144 -4.93 22.70 -10.55
C GLY A 144 -5.32 22.83 -12.02
N ARG A 145 -4.56 23.67 -12.72
CA ARG A 145 -4.70 23.96 -14.15
C ARG A 145 -3.33 24.27 -14.78
N SER A 146 -2.28 23.57 -14.36
CA SER A 146 -0.94 23.83 -14.91
C SER A 146 -0.69 23.07 -16.21
N GLY A 147 0.13 23.61 -17.12
CA GLY A 147 0.37 22.99 -18.42
C GLY A 147 -0.76 23.23 -19.41
N ARG A 148 -1.05 22.26 -20.28
CA ARG A 148 -2.09 22.35 -21.31
C ARG A 148 -3.45 21.91 -20.74
N ALA A 149 -4.05 22.76 -19.91
CA ALA A 149 -5.37 22.55 -19.30
C ALA A 149 -6.32 23.72 -19.58
N SER A 150 -7.50 23.45 -20.13
CA SER A 150 -8.51 24.48 -20.44
C SER A 150 -9.31 24.93 -19.22
N ALA A 151 -9.48 24.05 -18.22
CA ALA A 151 -10.20 24.28 -16.97
C ALA A 151 -9.55 23.52 -15.79
N GLU A 152 -10.02 23.75 -14.58
CA GLU A 152 -9.56 23.09 -13.35
C GLU A 152 -9.97 21.61 -13.34
N HIS A 153 -8.99 20.72 -13.38
CA HIS A 153 -9.20 19.27 -13.32
C HIS A 153 -7.92 18.54 -12.94
N LEU A 154 -8.07 17.28 -12.52
CA LEU A 154 -6.98 16.31 -12.48
C LEU A 154 -7.02 15.52 -13.78
N HIS A 155 -5.93 15.52 -14.54
CA HIS A 155 -5.72 14.51 -15.57
C HIS A 155 -5.04 13.30 -14.94
N PHE A 156 -5.74 12.16 -14.95
CA PHE A 156 -5.34 10.93 -14.29
C PHE A 156 -5.15 9.80 -15.29
N GLU A 157 -3.99 9.16 -15.27
CA GLU A 157 -3.70 8.02 -16.14
C GLU A 157 -3.34 6.79 -15.33
N VAL A 158 -3.63 5.62 -15.91
CA VAL A 158 -3.10 4.33 -15.46
C VAL A 158 -2.48 3.64 -16.66
N ARG A 159 -1.27 3.12 -16.49
CA ARG A 159 -0.50 2.44 -17.53
C ARG A 159 0.10 1.15 -17.00
N GLN A 160 0.11 0.11 -17.82
CA GLN A 160 0.69 -1.18 -17.46
C GLN A 160 2.04 -1.35 -18.14
N ALA A 161 3.10 -1.59 -17.39
CA ALA A 161 4.43 -1.79 -17.93
C ALA A 161 4.51 -3.12 -18.67
N THR A 162 4.97 -3.10 -19.92
CA THR A 162 5.48 -4.27 -20.64
C THR A 162 6.90 -4.60 -20.22
N ASP A 163 7.69 -3.54 -19.97
CA ASP A 163 9.03 -3.59 -19.42
C ASP A 163 9.16 -2.47 -18.37
N PRO A 164 9.52 -2.77 -17.11
CA PRO A 164 9.66 -1.76 -16.07
C PRO A 164 10.87 -0.83 -16.23
N ASP A 165 11.88 -1.22 -17.03
CA ASP A 165 13.03 -0.37 -17.35
C ASP A 165 12.72 0.70 -18.40
N GLU A 166 11.65 0.50 -19.17
CA GLU A 166 11.22 1.48 -20.14
C GLU A 166 10.56 2.70 -19.47
N ARG A 167 10.63 3.82 -20.19
CA ARG A 167 9.94 5.03 -19.80
C ARG A 167 8.45 4.77 -19.66
N TRP A 168 7.86 5.12 -18.51
CA TRP A 168 6.43 4.91 -18.24
C TRP A 168 5.51 5.52 -19.30
N GLU A 169 5.94 6.59 -20.00
CA GLU A 169 5.20 7.19 -21.10
C GLU A 169 4.97 6.24 -22.29
N ARG A 170 5.81 5.21 -22.44
CA ARG A 170 5.70 4.17 -23.46
C ARG A 170 4.81 3.01 -23.03
N SER A 171 4.58 2.86 -21.72
CA SER A 171 3.67 1.83 -21.20
C SER A 171 2.24 2.05 -21.75
N PRO A 172 1.58 0.97 -22.23
CA PRO A 172 0.19 1.03 -22.69
C PRO A 172 -0.76 1.63 -21.65
N VAL A 173 -1.59 2.58 -22.10
CA VAL A 173 -2.68 3.17 -21.32
C VAL A 173 -3.84 2.19 -21.23
N VAL A 174 -4.39 2.05 -20.03
CA VAL A 174 -5.68 1.39 -19.76
C VAL A 174 -6.71 2.43 -19.34
N ASP A 175 -8.00 2.06 -19.34
CA ASP A 175 -9.03 2.93 -18.75
C ASP A 175 -8.75 3.09 -17.25
N PRO A 176 -8.40 4.31 -16.78
CA PRO A 176 -7.94 4.49 -15.41
C PRO A 176 -9.08 4.34 -14.40
N ILE A 177 -10.31 4.72 -14.75
CA ILE A 177 -11.44 4.66 -13.82
C ILE A 177 -11.95 3.23 -13.71
N ALA A 178 -12.12 2.53 -14.84
CA ALA A 178 -12.47 1.11 -14.81
C ALA A 178 -11.40 0.28 -14.07
N PHE A 179 -10.12 0.60 -14.26
CA PHE A 179 -9.03 -0.07 -13.56
C PHE A 179 -9.09 0.09 -12.04
N VAL A 180 -9.35 1.32 -11.56
CA VAL A 180 -9.49 1.63 -10.13
C VAL A 180 -10.77 1.02 -9.56
N VAL A 181 -11.91 1.18 -10.23
CA VAL A 181 -13.21 0.66 -9.78
C VAL A 181 -13.17 -0.85 -9.58
N ALA A 182 -12.52 -1.58 -10.50
CA ALA A 182 -12.33 -3.02 -10.40
C ALA A 182 -11.42 -3.45 -9.22
N ARG A 183 -10.79 -2.51 -8.52
CA ARG A 183 -9.83 -2.73 -7.42
C ARG A 183 -10.17 -1.93 -6.17
N LEU A 184 -11.36 -1.36 -6.05
CA LEU A 184 -11.77 -0.68 -4.82
C LEU A 184 -11.67 -1.64 -3.63
N PRO A 185 -11.30 -1.15 -2.43
CA PRO A 185 -11.42 -1.95 -1.23
C PRO A 185 -12.84 -2.47 -1.08
N ALA A 186 -12.96 -3.66 -0.51
CA ALA A 186 -14.27 -4.22 -0.18
C ALA A 186 -15.06 -3.19 0.63
N GLN A 187 -16.27 -2.89 0.18
CA GLN A 187 -17.24 -2.09 0.93
C GLN A 187 -17.79 -2.95 2.07
N ARG A 188 -16.92 -3.30 3.03
CA ARG A 188 -17.26 -4.14 4.17
C ARG A 188 -18.40 -3.49 4.95
N ALA A 189 -19.48 -4.24 5.13
CA ALA A 189 -20.56 -3.87 6.06
C ALA A 189 -20.08 -3.81 7.52
N ASP A 190 -18.88 -4.33 7.78
CA ASP A 190 -18.20 -4.25 9.06
C ASP A 190 -17.97 -2.79 9.51
N THR A 191 -18.71 -2.39 10.54
CA THR A 191 -18.59 -1.10 11.23
C THR A 191 -17.81 -1.22 12.55
N THR A 192 -17.16 -2.36 12.80
CA THR A 192 -16.39 -2.60 14.02
C THR A 192 -15.09 -1.79 14.04
N TRP A 193 -14.37 -1.91 15.16
CA TRP A 193 -13.07 -1.28 15.35
C TRP A 193 -12.02 -1.67 14.30
N ALA A 194 -12.17 -2.84 13.68
CA ALA A 194 -11.16 -3.44 12.82
C ALA A 194 -11.13 -2.83 11.41
N ARG A 195 -12.20 -2.16 10.99
CA ARG A 195 -12.35 -1.64 9.61
C ARG A 195 -11.12 -0.85 9.11
N PRO A 196 -10.51 0.09 9.86
CA PRO A 196 -9.32 0.80 9.40
C PRO A 196 -8.13 -0.12 9.12
N TYR A 197 -7.98 -1.21 9.87
CA TYR A 197 -6.93 -2.19 9.65
C TYR A 197 -7.23 -3.09 8.47
N LEU A 198 -8.47 -3.53 8.29
CA LEU A 198 -8.85 -4.38 7.16
C LEU A 198 -8.68 -3.64 5.83
N VAL A 199 -9.18 -2.40 5.73
CA VAL A 199 -9.00 -1.56 4.53
C VAL A 199 -7.52 -1.30 4.25
N TRP A 200 -6.74 -1.02 5.29
CA TRP A 200 -5.29 -0.86 5.15
C TRP A 200 -4.59 -2.14 4.69
N ALA A 201 -4.99 -3.29 5.23
CA ALA A 201 -4.43 -4.58 4.84
C ALA A 201 -4.75 -4.90 3.37
N GLU A 202 -5.96 -4.59 2.92
CA GLU A 202 -6.34 -4.71 1.50
C GLU A 202 -5.52 -3.77 0.60
N CYS A 203 -5.37 -2.49 0.95
CA CYS A 203 -4.55 -1.55 0.18
C CYS A 203 -3.08 -1.97 0.12
N ALA A 204 -2.55 -2.55 1.20
CA ALA A 204 -1.18 -3.06 1.29
C ALA A 204 -1.02 -4.49 0.71
N ALA A 205 -2.08 -5.06 0.11
CA ALA A 205 -2.14 -6.43 -0.40
C ALA A 205 -1.85 -7.53 0.64
N LEU A 206 -1.95 -7.22 1.95
CA LEU A 206 -1.81 -8.20 3.02
C LEU A 206 -3.01 -9.15 3.05
N LEU A 207 -4.19 -8.65 2.69
CA LEU A 207 -5.46 -9.36 2.82
C LEU A 207 -6.30 -9.21 1.54
N GLY A 208 -6.98 -10.28 1.13
CA GLY A 208 -7.97 -10.23 0.06
C GLY A 208 -9.30 -9.60 0.51
N SER A 209 -10.05 -9.08 -0.44
CA SER A 209 -11.37 -8.44 -0.23
C SER A 209 -12.43 -9.38 0.35
N GLU A 210 -12.29 -10.67 0.11
CA GLU A 210 -13.19 -11.76 0.51
C GLU A 210 -13.00 -12.20 1.95
N VAL A 211 -11.83 -11.93 2.55
CA VAL A 211 -11.50 -12.43 3.89
C VAL A 211 -12.27 -11.64 4.94
N ARG A 212 -13.13 -12.30 5.71
CA ARG A 212 -13.83 -11.67 6.85
C ARG A 212 -12.88 -11.38 8.01
N GLY A 213 -13.02 -10.22 8.63
CA GLY A 213 -12.15 -9.78 9.72
C GLY A 213 -12.31 -10.60 11.00
N ASP A 214 -13.52 -11.09 11.27
CA ASP A 214 -13.91 -11.85 12.47
C ASP A 214 -13.70 -13.37 12.32
N ALA A 215 -13.43 -13.86 11.10
CA ALA A 215 -13.22 -15.27 10.84
C ALA A 215 -11.86 -15.76 11.39
N PRO A 216 -11.77 -17.03 11.82
CA PRO A 216 -10.49 -17.66 12.16
C PRO A 216 -9.49 -17.50 11.01
N LEU A 217 -8.26 -17.11 11.34
CA LEU A 217 -7.22 -16.90 10.33
C LEU A 217 -6.74 -18.23 9.76
N GLU A 218 -7.07 -18.47 8.50
CA GLU A 218 -6.51 -19.59 7.73
C GLU A 218 -5.02 -19.41 7.48
N ARG A 219 -4.30 -20.54 7.46
CA ARG A 219 -2.84 -20.55 7.33
C ARG A 219 -2.37 -20.03 5.97
N ALA A 220 -3.09 -20.32 4.88
CA ALA A 220 -2.81 -19.77 3.55
C ALA A 220 -2.87 -18.23 3.57
N THR A 221 -3.91 -17.65 4.17
CA THR A 221 -4.06 -16.20 4.32
C THR A 221 -2.94 -15.62 5.16
N TRP A 222 -2.57 -16.27 6.27
CA TRP A 222 -1.46 -15.84 7.11
C TRP A 222 -0.12 -15.82 6.37
N TRP A 223 0.16 -16.83 5.54
CA TRP A 223 1.35 -16.88 4.71
C TRP A 223 1.39 -15.73 3.69
N THR A 224 0.26 -15.42 3.05
CA THR A 224 0.15 -14.25 2.16
C THR A 224 0.44 -12.97 2.92
N MET A 225 -0.15 -12.78 4.10
CA MET A 225 0.12 -11.61 4.94
C MET A 225 1.61 -11.48 5.26
N LEU A 226 2.29 -12.56 5.63
CA LEU A 226 3.72 -12.57 5.91
C LEU A 226 4.57 -12.24 4.67
N ALA A 227 4.28 -12.85 3.52
CA ALA A 227 5.00 -12.60 2.27
C ALA A 227 4.91 -11.13 1.84
N HIS A 228 3.71 -10.56 1.95
CA HIS A 228 3.45 -9.18 1.59
C HIS A 228 4.00 -8.18 2.61
N ALA A 229 3.97 -8.51 3.90
CA ALA A 229 4.59 -7.72 4.94
C ALA A 229 6.12 -7.71 4.77
N ALA A 230 6.72 -8.87 4.48
CA ALA A 230 8.17 -9.09 4.45
C ALA A 230 8.88 -8.20 3.44
N ARG A 231 8.23 -7.94 2.29
CA ARG A 231 8.71 -7.03 1.22
C ARG A 231 10.09 -7.38 0.64
N HIS A 232 10.73 -8.44 1.12
CA HIS A 232 12.08 -8.86 0.80
C HIS A 232 12.07 -10.21 0.08
N GLY A 233 12.92 -10.35 -0.94
CA GLY A 233 13.32 -11.64 -1.50
C GLY A 233 12.27 -12.36 -2.36
N LEU A 234 11.04 -11.88 -2.40
CA LEU A 234 9.99 -12.41 -3.27
C LEU A 234 9.79 -11.43 -4.43
N GLU A 235 10.45 -11.67 -5.57
CA GLU A 235 10.20 -10.93 -6.81
C GLU A 235 8.73 -11.04 -7.24
N ARG A 236 8.13 -12.20 -6.97
CA ARG A 236 6.72 -12.51 -7.14
C ARG A 236 6.24 -13.29 -5.92
N VAL A 237 5.04 -12.96 -5.42
CA VAL A 237 4.37 -13.80 -4.42
C VAL A 237 3.65 -14.92 -5.16
N PRO A 238 3.96 -16.20 -4.89
CA PRO A 238 3.23 -17.32 -5.47
C PRO A 238 1.77 -17.31 -5.02
N ASN A 239 0.85 -17.61 -5.94
CA ASN A 239 -0.58 -17.74 -5.63
C ASN A 239 -0.94 -19.12 -5.06
N ASP A 240 -0.11 -20.13 -5.34
CA ASP A 240 -0.28 -21.47 -4.79
C ASP A 240 0.24 -21.53 -3.33
N PRO A 241 -0.57 -21.96 -2.35
CA PRO A 241 -0.17 -21.96 -0.94
C PRO A 241 1.07 -22.82 -0.64
N ILE A 242 1.27 -23.93 -1.37
CA ILE A 242 2.41 -24.82 -1.15
C ILE A 242 3.70 -24.13 -1.61
N ALA A 243 3.70 -23.60 -2.84
CA ALA A 243 4.81 -22.81 -3.38
C ALA A 243 5.11 -21.57 -2.52
N LEU A 244 4.07 -20.88 -2.04
CA LEU A 244 4.20 -19.74 -1.15
C LEU A 244 4.90 -20.12 0.16
N ARG A 245 4.50 -21.24 0.79
CA ARG A 245 5.15 -21.75 2.00
C ARG A 245 6.62 -22.04 1.75
N GLN A 246 6.98 -22.68 0.65
CA GLN A 246 8.39 -22.96 0.31
C GLN A 246 9.20 -21.67 0.15
N ALA A 247 8.62 -20.66 -0.51
CA ALA A 247 9.26 -19.36 -0.67
C ALA A 247 9.47 -18.66 0.68
N LEU A 248 8.50 -18.75 1.60
CA LEU A 248 8.62 -18.20 2.96
C LEU A 248 9.64 -18.94 3.81
N ILE A 249 9.80 -20.25 3.66
CA ILE A 249 10.85 -21.04 4.33
C ILE A 249 12.23 -20.60 3.82
N ALA A 250 12.38 -20.47 2.49
CA ALA A 250 13.62 -19.99 1.88
C ALA A 250 13.98 -18.56 2.33
N ALA A 251 12.97 -17.72 2.59
CA ALA A 251 13.13 -16.38 3.16
C ALA A 251 13.30 -16.36 4.70
N HIS A 252 13.38 -17.53 5.36
CA HIS A 252 13.48 -17.69 6.82
C HIS A 252 12.30 -17.12 7.64
N LEU A 253 11.15 -16.89 6.98
CA LEU A 253 9.94 -16.39 7.62
C LEU A 253 9.10 -17.51 8.25
N LEU A 254 9.25 -18.74 7.75
CA LEU A 254 8.61 -19.94 8.29
C LEU A 254 9.63 -21.04 8.60
N PRO A 255 9.33 -21.96 9.54
CA PRO A 255 10.19 -23.12 9.80
C PRO A 255 10.11 -24.16 8.68
N ALA A 256 11.23 -24.85 8.43
CA ALA A 256 11.26 -26.06 7.62
C ALA A 256 10.76 -27.26 8.46
N ASP A 257 9.44 -27.35 8.66
CA ASP A 257 8.78 -28.45 9.36
C ASP A 257 7.84 -29.24 8.47
N ALA A 258 7.17 -30.25 9.04
CA ALA A 258 6.19 -31.08 8.35
C ALA A 258 5.13 -30.21 7.63
N GLU A 259 4.61 -30.74 6.53
CA GLU A 259 3.57 -30.06 5.76
C GLU A 259 2.35 -29.77 6.63
N ARG A 260 1.78 -28.58 6.42
CA ARG A 260 0.65 -28.08 7.20
C ARG A 260 -0.49 -27.81 6.23
N ASP A 261 -1.68 -28.22 6.61
CA ASP A 261 -2.90 -27.91 5.87
C ASP A 261 -3.04 -26.38 5.73
N PRO A 262 -3.05 -25.83 4.50
CA PRO A 262 -3.24 -24.40 4.27
C PRO A 262 -4.61 -23.86 4.70
N ALA A 263 -5.65 -24.70 4.71
CA ALA A 263 -7.01 -24.31 5.08
C ALA A 263 -7.26 -24.33 6.60
N ALA A 264 -6.39 -24.98 7.36
CA ALA A 264 -6.52 -25.03 8.81
C ALA A 264 -6.19 -23.69 9.48
N ALA A 265 -6.87 -23.40 10.59
CA ALA A 265 -6.66 -22.19 11.36
C ALA A 265 -5.26 -22.14 12.00
N VAL A 266 -4.67 -20.94 12.01
CA VAL A 266 -3.42 -20.63 12.70
C VAL A 266 -3.68 -20.59 14.21
N SER A 267 -2.77 -21.11 15.02
CA SER A 267 -2.83 -20.94 16.49
C SER A 267 -2.14 -19.65 16.94
N TRP A 268 -2.50 -19.11 18.11
CA TRP A 268 -1.76 -17.98 18.72
C TRP A 268 -0.26 -18.25 18.86
N LYS A 269 0.12 -19.48 19.22
CA LYS A 269 1.52 -19.91 19.34
C LYS A 269 2.26 -19.90 18.00
N GLU A 270 1.57 -20.24 16.92
CA GLU A 270 2.11 -20.20 15.55
C GLU A 270 2.27 -18.75 15.09
N LEU A 271 1.19 -17.94 15.15
CA LEU A 271 1.21 -16.52 14.78
C LEU A 271 2.33 -15.75 15.52
N ALA A 272 2.46 -15.93 16.83
CA ALA A 272 3.49 -15.25 17.61
C ALA A 272 4.93 -15.66 17.24
N ARG A 273 5.13 -16.93 16.86
CA ARG A 273 6.43 -17.45 16.42
C ARG A 273 6.81 -16.87 15.06
N ASP A 274 5.88 -16.84 14.13
CA ASP A 274 6.13 -16.34 12.78
C ASP A 274 6.35 -14.83 12.79
N LEU A 275 5.59 -14.08 13.59
CA LEU A 275 5.86 -12.65 13.85
C LEU A 275 7.26 -12.42 14.43
N ALA A 276 7.76 -13.31 15.29
CA ALA A 276 9.11 -13.18 15.84
C ALA A 276 10.17 -13.34 14.75
N ARG A 277 10.03 -14.35 13.90
CA ARG A 277 10.92 -14.57 12.73
C ARG A 277 10.87 -13.38 11.78
N ALA A 278 9.67 -12.90 11.50
CA ALA A 278 9.48 -11.82 10.56
C ALA A 278 10.03 -10.49 11.10
N ARG A 279 9.97 -10.27 12.42
CA ARG A 279 10.67 -9.17 13.11
C ARG A 279 12.20 -9.28 12.99
N GLU A 280 12.75 -10.48 13.17
CA GLU A 280 14.18 -10.76 13.00
C GLU A 280 14.64 -10.56 11.55
N ALA A 281 13.79 -10.92 10.58
CA ALA A 281 14.00 -10.67 9.16
C ALA A 281 13.91 -9.18 8.78
N GLY A 282 13.67 -8.29 9.74
CA GLY A 282 13.70 -6.85 9.52
C GLY A 282 12.45 -6.30 8.87
N LEU A 283 11.27 -6.93 9.08
CA LEU A 283 9.98 -6.33 8.78
C LEU A 283 9.92 -4.88 9.30
N ARG A 284 10.02 -3.91 8.39
CA ARG A 284 10.02 -2.48 8.72
C ARG A 284 9.08 -1.71 7.81
N GLY A 285 8.53 -0.62 8.35
CA GLY A 285 7.92 0.43 7.53
C GLY A 285 6.51 0.12 7.03
N ILE A 286 5.74 -0.71 7.73
CA ILE A 286 4.29 -0.72 7.57
C ILE A 286 3.75 0.36 8.49
N SER A 287 3.63 1.60 8.02
CA SER A 287 3.05 2.68 8.83
C SER A 287 1.61 2.33 9.25
N LEU A 288 1.19 2.88 10.37
CA LEU A 288 -0.11 2.54 10.95
C LEU A 288 -1.29 3.10 10.12
N PRO A 289 -2.43 2.40 10.10
CA PRO A 289 -3.67 2.92 9.52
C PRO A 289 -4.35 3.99 10.39
N VAL A 290 -3.98 4.07 11.66
CA VAL A 290 -4.55 4.98 12.66
C VAL A 290 -3.44 5.62 13.51
N PRO A 291 -3.71 6.72 14.22
CA PRO A 291 -2.74 7.30 15.14
C PRO A 291 -2.24 6.29 16.20
N ILE A 292 -0.95 6.36 16.56
CA ILE A 292 -0.29 5.42 17.50
C ILE A 292 -1.07 5.27 18.82
N ALA A 293 -1.65 6.34 19.35
CA ALA A 293 -2.42 6.29 20.59
C ALA A 293 -3.66 5.40 20.47
N ARG A 294 -4.41 5.53 19.35
CA ARG A 294 -5.57 4.69 19.04
C ARG A 294 -5.15 3.24 18.84
N HIS A 295 -4.08 3.02 18.06
CA HIS A 295 -3.53 1.68 17.84
C HIS A 295 -3.18 0.96 19.14
N ARG A 296 -2.46 1.62 20.05
CA ARG A 296 -2.11 1.05 21.36
C ARG A 296 -3.34 0.71 22.22
N ALA A 297 -4.41 1.50 22.12
CA ALA A 297 -5.66 1.25 22.83
C ALA A 297 -6.37 0.01 22.28
N GLU A 298 -6.46 -0.11 20.94
CA GLU A 298 -7.01 -1.29 20.27
C GLU A 298 -6.19 -2.55 20.58
N CYS A 299 -4.85 -2.50 20.49
CA CYS A 299 -3.97 -3.59 20.91
C CYS A 299 -4.22 -4.03 22.37
N SER A 300 -4.43 -3.07 23.28
CA SER A 300 -4.70 -3.38 24.69
C SER A 300 -6.02 -4.10 24.86
N ARG A 301 -7.06 -3.65 24.14
CA ARG A 301 -8.41 -4.19 24.25
C ARG A 301 -8.50 -5.58 23.64
N GLU A 302 -7.98 -5.77 22.44
CA GLU A 302 -8.13 -7.03 21.68
C GLU A 302 -7.06 -8.06 22.05
N LEU A 303 -5.80 -7.62 22.18
CA LEU A 303 -4.65 -8.51 22.38
C LEU A 303 -4.12 -8.51 23.82
N GLY A 304 -4.71 -7.71 24.71
CA GLY A 304 -4.34 -7.64 26.14
C GLY A 304 -3.00 -6.94 26.41
N THR A 305 -2.43 -6.25 25.41
CA THR A 305 -1.14 -5.55 25.52
C THR A 305 -1.07 -4.34 24.59
N ARG A 306 -0.44 -3.25 25.04
CA ARG A 306 -0.25 -2.03 24.22
C ARG A 306 0.72 -2.22 23.06
N THR A 307 1.57 -3.24 23.14
CA THR A 307 2.71 -3.47 22.22
C THR A 307 2.87 -4.98 21.98
N PRO A 308 1.95 -5.62 21.23
CA PRO A 308 2.00 -7.06 20.96
C PRO A 308 3.33 -7.50 20.32
N ALA A 309 3.93 -6.69 19.46
CA ALA A 309 5.22 -6.98 18.84
C ALA A 309 6.39 -7.06 19.84
N SER A 310 6.28 -6.40 21.00
CA SER A 310 7.25 -6.51 22.10
C SER A 310 6.95 -7.67 23.05
N HIS A 311 5.74 -8.22 23.00
CA HIS A 311 5.24 -9.23 23.94
C HIS A 311 4.79 -10.53 23.25
N LEU A 312 5.47 -10.94 22.18
CA LEU A 312 5.10 -12.12 21.38
C LEU A 312 5.00 -13.41 22.21
N LYS A 313 5.85 -13.59 23.24
CA LYS A 313 5.72 -14.74 24.17
C LYS A 313 4.37 -14.75 24.90
N ARG A 314 3.86 -13.59 25.30
CA ARG A 314 2.55 -13.45 25.95
C ARG A 314 1.42 -13.68 24.94
N LEU A 315 1.57 -13.13 23.73
CA LEU A 315 0.63 -13.33 22.62
C LEU A 315 0.46 -14.82 22.31
N GLY A 316 1.56 -15.57 22.24
CA GLY A 316 1.53 -17.01 21.92
C GLY A 316 1.03 -17.94 23.03
N ARG A 317 0.77 -17.42 24.24
CA ARG A 317 0.21 -18.16 25.37
C ARG A 317 -1.27 -17.83 25.61
N ARG A 318 -1.91 -17.10 24.68
CA ARG A 318 -3.34 -16.80 24.79
C ARG A 318 -4.15 -18.07 24.68
N ASP A 319 -5.02 -18.27 25.66
CA ASP A 319 -6.07 -19.27 25.64
C ASP A 319 -7.30 -18.71 24.91
N GLY A 320 -8.13 -19.58 24.34
CA GLY A 320 -9.36 -19.20 23.63
C GLY A 320 -9.36 -19.57 22.15
N PRO A 321 -10.27 -18.98 21.35
CA PRO A 321 -10.37 -19.30 19.93
C PRO A 321 -9.10 -18.91 19.15
N PRO A 322 -8.86 -19.52 17.97
CA PRO A 322 -7.81 -19.11 17.06
C PRO A 322 -7.85 -17.59 16.77
N PRO A 323 -6.69 -16.94 16.54
CA PRO A 323 -6.65 -15.54 16.08
C PRO A 323 -7.50 -15.35 14.83
N SER A 324 -8.18 -14.21 14.78
CA SER A 324 -8.90 -13.75 13.59
C SER A 324 -7.98 -13.02 12.60
N ALA A 325 -8.48 -12.73 11.40
CA ALA A 325 -7.77 -11.88 10.44
C ALA A 325 -7.54 -10.45 10.98
N ALA A 326 -8.50 -9.91 11.74
CA ALA A 326 -8.37 -8.61 12.40
C ALA A 326 -7.24 -8.60 13.45
N ASP A 327 -7.13 -9.67 14.25
CA ASP A 327 -6.04 -9.82 15.23
C ASP A 327 -4.66 -9.82 14.55
N ALA A 328 -4.54 -10.54 13.44
CA ALA A 328 -3.32 -10.58 12.66
C ALA A 328 -2.96 -9.22 12.03
N CYS A 329 -3.94 -8.49 11.50
CA CYS A 329 -3.71 -7.14 10.98
C CYS A 329 -3.19 -6.21 12.07
N LEU A 330 -3.77 -6.28 13.28
CA LEU A 330 -3.35 -5.48 14.43
C LEU A 330 -1.92 -5.82 14.86
N ALA A 331 -1.59 -7.11 14.92
CA ALA A 331 -0.26 -7.57 15.29
C ALA A 331 0.83 -7.20 14.26
N ILE A 332 0.52 -7.32 12.96
CA ILE A 332 1.42 -6.89 11.87
C ILE A 332 1.61 -5.38 11.89
N ALA A 333 0.54 -4.60 12.11
CA ALA A 333 0.63 -3.14 12.20
C ALA A 333 1.59 -2.70 13.32
N ASP A 334 1.58 -3.38 14.47
CA ASP A 334 2.46 -3.06 15.61
C ASP A 334 3.94 -3.37 15.33
N LEU A 335 4.27 -4.31 14.44
CA LEU A 335 5.65 -4.55 14.01
C LEU A 335 6.28 -3.32 13.34
N GLY A 336 5.44 -2.51 12.67
CA GLY A 336 5.88 -1.27 12.01
C GLY A 336 6.07 -0.09 12.96
N VAL A 337 5.67 -0.22 14.23
CA VAL A 337 5.75 0.86 15.23
C VAL A 337 7.14 0.90 15.85
N PRO A 338 7.83 2.05 15.86
CA PRO A 338 9.07 2.21 16.61
C PRO A 338 8.85 1.83 18.07
N GLN A 339 9.54 0.78 18.51
CA GLN A 339 9.50 0.36 19.90
C GLN A 339 10.27 1.39 20.73
N ALA A 340 9.75 1.74 21.90
CA ALA A 340 10.54 2.51 22.87
C ALA A 340 11.82 1.72 23.15
N ALA A 341 12.98 2.38 23.12
CA ALA A 341 14.21 1.75 23.56
C ALA A 341 13.98 1.16 24.96
N ALA A 342 14.37 -0.09 25.18
CA ALA A 342 14.39 -0.64 26.52
C ALA A 342 15.15 0.35 27.42
N PRO A 343 14.67 0.67 28.65
CA PRO A 343 15.45 1.50 29.54
C PRO A 343 16.81 0.82 29.71
N THR A 344 17.86 1.46 29.19
CA THR A 344 19.23 1.07 29.49
C THR A 344 19.35 1.04 30.99
N LEU A 345 19.55 -0.16 31.55
CA LEU A 345 19.94 -0.34 32.94
C LEU A 345 21.10 0.62 33.17
N ARG A 346 20.87 1.71 33.91
CA ARG A 346 21.95 2.57 34.36
C ARG A 346 22.86 1.64 35.16
N ALA A 347 24.06 1.43 34.66
CA ALA A 347 25.12 0.83 35.45
C ALA A 347 25.20 1.65 36.75
N SER A 348 24.89 0.99 37.85
CA SER A 348 25.12 1.50 39.20
C SER A 348 26.59 1.92 39.28
N ALA A 349 26.82 3.22 39.40
CA ALA A 349 28.15 3.73 39.71
C ALA A 349 28.63 3.08 41.03
N PRO A 350 29.90 2.66 41.12
CA PRO A 350 30.42 2.11 42.37
C PRO A 350 30.40 3.21 43.43
N ALA A 351 29.87 2.88 44.61
CA ALA A 351 29.97 3.72 45.79
C ALA A 351 31.45 3.93 46.11
N GLY A 352 31.90 5.18 46.04
CA GLY A 352 33.25 5.55 46.45
C GLY A 352 33.42 5.34 47.96
N SER A 353 34.48 4.61 48.31
CA SER A 353 35.05 4.46 49.65
C SER A 353 35.94 5.64 50.00
#